data_AF-A0A563CC50-F1
#
_entry.id   AF-A0A563CC50-F1
#
_cell.length_a   1.000
_cell.length_b   1.000
_cell.length_c   1.000
_cell.angle_alpha   90.00
_cell.angle_beta   90.00
_cell.angle_gamma   90.00
#
_symmetry.space_group_name_H-M   'P 1'
#
loop_
_entity.id
_entity.type
_entity.pdbx_description
1 polymer ?
#
loop_
_entity_poly.entity_id
_entity_poly.type
_entity_poly.pdbx_seq_one_letter_code
_entity_poly.pdbx_strand_id
1 'polypeptide(L)'
;MKRQDGFTIIEVTLFLAVSGFFAISLLVGASTAVQRQQYRDSVQSFANYLRSQYSQVINVENDRNFGKCPIGGGDTNRGQSECVILGRYIETAAGVDNTGDRYQSYPVYGLYSKAGSSWKYALGESASYQVNWGAKTKLANSNTNISMLMYRDPESGGLQVKLFNSRFSNTNISKAFSDSTVSDNEICVYDDGWMSGERLSVFLPQRAGSADAITVGNARGCSNG
;
A
#
# COMPACT_ATOMS: atom_id res chain seq x y z
N MET A 1 -26.69 59.81 39.93
CA MET A 1 -26.04 58.47 39.99
C MET A 1 -26.68 57.59 38.95
N LYS A 2 -25.94 57.16 37.91
CA LYS A 2 -26.44 56.15 36.96
C LYS A 2 -26.38 54.78 37.66
N ARG A 3 -27.50 54.06 37.74
CA ARG A 3 -27.49 52.63 38.09
C ARG A 3 -26.69 51.90 37.02
N GLN A 4 -25.68 51.14 37.43
CA GLN A 4 -25.06 50.16 36.56
C GLN A 4 -26.00 48.95 36.55
N ASP A 5 -26.71 48.77 35.43
CA ASP A 5 -27.53 47.59 35.23
C ASP A 5 -26.60 46.38 35.07
N GLY A 6 -26.65 45.46 36.03
CA GLY A 6 -25.89 44.21 36.01
C GLY A 6 -26.65 43.12 35.24
N PHE A 7 -25.91 42.19 34.65
CA PHE A 7 -26.48 41.03 33.96
C PHE A 7 -27.23 40.11 34.92
N THR A 8 -28.38 39.57 34.48
CA THR A 8 -29.13 38.58 35.26
C THR A 8 -28.48 37.20 35.16
N ILE A 9 -28.68 36.35 36.18
CA ILE A 9 -28.16 34.98 36.17
C ILE A 9 -28.66 34.20 34.95
N ILE A 10 -29.93 34.42 34.54
CA ILE A 10 -30.53 33.76 33.38
C ILE A 10 -29.83 34.17 32.07
N GLU A 11 -29.47 35.45 31.94
CA GLU A 11 -28.78 35.95 30.73
C GLU A 11 -27.36 35.40 30.64
N VAL A 12 -26.64 35.34 31.76
CA VAL A 12 -25.29 34.76 31.83
C VAL A 12 -25.32 33.26 31.49
N THR A 13 -26.27 32.50 32.05
CA THR A 13 -26.36 31.06 31.76
C THR A 13 -26.79 30.78 30.32
N LEU A 14 -27.69 31.60 29.74
CA LEU A 14 -28.06 31.49 28.33
C LEU A 14 -26.87 31.80 27.40
N PHE A 15 -26.12 32.87 27.68
CA PHE A 15 -24.93 33.22 26.91
C PHE A 15 -23.86 32.12 26.95
N LEU A 16 -23.62 31.54 28.14
CA LEU A 16 -22.68 30.44 28.31
C LEU A 16 -23.14 29.16 27.60
N ALA A 17 -24.43 28.85 27.66
CA ALA A 17 -24.98 27.68 26.98
C ALA A 17 -24.84 27.79 25.45
N VAL A 18 -25.17 28.95 24.88
CA VAL A 18 -25.05 29.20 23.44
C VAL A 18 -23.58 29.21 23.01
N SER A 19 -22.72 29.89 23.76
CA SER A 19 -21.27 29.94 23.46
C SER A 19 -20.64 28.55 23.56
N GLY A 20 -21.01 27.76 24.57
CA GLY A 20 -20.56 26.38 24.75
C GLY A 20 -21.03 25.47 23.62
N PHE A 21 -22.28 25.60 23.17
CA PHE A 21 -22.81 24.85 22.04
C PHE A 21 -22.04 25.14 20.74
N PHE A 22 -21.75 26.41 20.45
CA PHE A 22 -20.94 26.77 19.28
C PHE A 22 -19.52 26.23 19.38
N ALA A 23 -18.89 26.32 20.55
CA ALA A 23 -17.55 25.79 20.77
C ALA A 23 -17.49 24.27 20.52
N ILE A 24 -18.44 23.50 21.06
CA ILE A 24 -18.54 22.04 20.83
C ILE A 24 -18.78 21.75 19.35
N SER A 25 -19.67 22.49 18.69
CA SER A 25 -19.98 22.31 17.27
C SER A 25 -18.75 22.52 16.38
N LEU A 26 -17.93 23.52 16.67
CA LEU A 26 -16.68 23.78 15.95
C LEU A 26 -15.65 22.67 16.18
N LEU A 27 -15.53 22.17 17.42
CA LEU A 27 -14.61 21.06 17.73
C LEU A 27 -14.98 19.80 16.96
N VAL A 28 -16.26 19.42 16.95
CA VAL A 28 -16.74 18.26 16.18
C VAL A 28 -16.50 18.47 14.68
N GLY A 29 -16.80 19.65 14.14
CA GLY A 29 -16.54 19.99 12.74
C GLY A 29 -15.06 19.88 12.37
N ALA A 30 -14.18 20.45 13.19
CA ALA A 30 -12.73 20.39 12.98
C ALA A 30 -12.20 18.96 13.03
N SER A 31 -12.66 18.14 13.98
CA SER A 31 -12.25 16.73 14.08
C SER A 31 -12.61 15.93 12.83
N THR A 32 -13.83 16.10 12.30
CA THR A 32 -14.24 15.39 11.07
C THR A 32 -13.46 15.84 9.83
N ALA A 33 -13.13 17.13 9.72
CA ALA A 33 -12.32 17.65 8.63
C ALA A 33 -10.89 17.08 8.65
N VAL A 34 -10.29 16.99 9.84
CA VAL A 34 -8.96 16.41 10.03
C VAL A 34 -8.94 14.93 9.64
N GLN A 35 -9.93 14.14 10.08
CA GLN A 35 -10.02 12.72 9.72
C GLN A 35 -10.12 12.51 8.20
N ARG A 36 -10.90 13.33 7.50
CA ARG A 36 -10.98 13.30 6.02
C ARG A 36 -9.63 13.60 5.36
N GLN A 37 -8.89 14.56 5.90
CA GLN A 37 -7.58 14.92 5.38
C GLN A 37 -6.56 13.81 5.63
N GLN A 38 -6.53 13.25 6.84
CA GLN A 38 -5.67 12.12 7.21
C GLN A 38 -5.95 10.90 6.31
N TYR A 39 -7.22 10.59 6.07
CA TYR A 39 -7.60 9.51 5.16
C TYR A 39 -7.08 9.74 3.74
N ARG A 40 -7.30 10.93 3.15
CA ARG A 40 -6.81 11.26 1.81
C ARG A 40 -5.28 11.20 1.72
N ASP A 41 -4.60 11.67 2.76
CA ASP A 41 -3.14 11.59 2.87
C ASP A 41 -2.65 10.14 2.97
N SER A 42 -3.32 9.28 3.75
CA SER A 42 -3.02 7.84 3.80
C SER A 42 -3.13 7.18 2.44
N VAL A 43 -4.23 7.43 1.72
CA VAL A 43 -4.46 6.86 0.39
C VAL A 43 -3.37 7.31 -0.58
N GLN A 44 -3.04 8.60 -0.58
CA GLN A 44 -2.02 9.15 -1.46
C GLN A 44 -0.61 8.64 -1.10
N SER A 45 -0.29 8.57 0.19
CA SER A 45 0.98 8.02 0.69
C SER A 45 1.14 6.55 0.29
N PHE A 46 0.08 5.75 0.43
CA PHE A 46 0.08 4.36 0.01
C PHE A 46 0.25 4.21 -1.51
N ALA A 47 -0.47 5.01 -2.31
CA ALA A 47 -0.27 5.03 -3.75
C ALA A 47 1.16 5.42 -4.12
N ASN A 48 1.74 6.43 -3.47
CA ASN A 48 3.12 6.85 -3.68
C ASN A 48 4.14 5.77 -3.32
N TYR A 49 3.89 4.99 -2.25
CA TYR A 49 4.70 3.83 -1.90
C TYR A 49 4.71 2.79 -3.03
N LEU A 50 3.53 2.43 -3.54
CA LEU A 50 3.41 1.47 -4.66
C LEU A 50 4.08 2.00 -5.93
N ARG A 51 3.93 3.30 -6.23
CA ARG A 51 4.65 3.97 -7.34
C ARG A 51 6.16 3.91 -7.17
N SER A 52 6.67 4.13 -5.97
CA SER A 52 8.09 4.04 -5.66
C SER A 52 8.62 2.61 -5.86
N GLN A 53 7.90 1.59 -5.38
CA GLN A 53 8.27 0.19 -5.63
C GLN A 53 8.25 -0.14 -7.12
N TYR A 54 7.25 0.35 -7.85
CA TYR A 54 7.16 0.17 -9.29
C TYR A 54 8.30 0.86 -10.05
N SER A 55 8.66 2.09 -9.67
CA SER A 55 9.78 2.84 -10.25
C SER A 55 11.10 2.07 -10.11
N GLN A 56 11.30 1.36 -9.01
CA GLN A 56 12.48 0.51 -8.77
C GLN A 56 12.49 -0.77 -9.63
N VAL A 57 11.36 -1.16 -10.23
CA VAL A 57 11.27 -2.24 -11.23
C VAL A 57 11.60 -1.71 -12.63
N ILE A 58 11.18 -0.48 -12.95
CA ILE A 58 11.49 0.16 -14.24
C ILE A 58 12.99 0.47 -14.31
N ASN A 59 13.48 1.17 -13.29
CA ASN A 59 14.86 1.58 -13.13
C ASN A 59 15.54 0.61 -12.18
N VAL A 60 16.04 -0.49 -12.73
CA VAL A 60 16.74 -1.51 -11.95
C VAL A 60 18.06 -0.94 -11.48
N GLU A 61 18.06 -0.41 -10.26
CA GLU A 61 19.25 0.04 -9.57
C GLU A 61 19.84 -1.11 -8.77
N ASN A 62 21.08 -1.49 -9.11
CA ASN A 62 21.87 -2.41 -8.30
C ASN A 62 22.56 -1.60 -7.21
N ASP A 63 21.83 -1.30 -6.13
CA ASP A 63 22.42 -0.60 -4.99
C ASP A 63 23.47 -1.51 -4.32
N ARG A 64 24.63 -0.91 -4.06
CA ARG A 64 25.81 -1.54 -3.44
C ARG A 64 25.51 -2.11 -2.06
N ASN A 65 24.39 -1.74 -1.45
CA ASN A 65 23.98 -2.24 -0.14
C ASN A 65 23.16 -3.55 -0.19
N PHE A 66 22.55 -3.90 -1.33
CA PHE A 66 21.75 -5.13 -1.41
C PHE A 66 22.66 -6.33 -1.64
N GLY A 67 22.45 -7.35 -0.81
CA GLY A 67 23.34 -8.48 -0.59
C GLY A 67 23.56 -9.39 -1.80
N LYS A 68 24.47 -10.35 -1.58
CA LYS A 68 24.82 -11.45 -2.49
C LYS A 68 23.58 -12.10 -3.08
N CYS A 69 23.67 -12.59 -4.33
CA CYS A 69 22.55 -13.29 -4.95
C CYS A 69 22.04 -14.41 -4.02
N PRO A 70 20.74 -14.40 -3.63
CA PRO A 70 20.19 -15.40 -2.72
C PRO A 70 19.96 -16.78 -3.37
N ILE A 71 20.17 -16.89 -4.69
CA ILE A 71 20.01 -18.14 -5.44
C ILE A 71 21.34 -18.90 -5.43
N GLY A 72 21.33 -20.11 -4.86
CA GLY A 72 22.48 -21.00 -4.86
C GLY A 72 22.92 -21.35 -6.29
N GLY A 73 24.19 -21.09 -6.61
CA GLY A 73 24.80 -21.32 -7.93
C GLY A 73 25.27 -20.06 -8.65
N GLY A 74 24.89 -18.86 -8.18
CA GLY A 74 25.47 -17.60 -8.66
C GLY A 74 26.76 -17.25 -7.90
N ASP A 75 27.76 -16.72 -8.59
CA ASP A 75 28.97 -16.24 -7.94
C ASP A 75 28.62 -15.16 -6.91
N THR A 76 29.22 -15.24 -5.72
CA THR A 76 28.93 -14.34 -4.59
C THR A 76 29.63 -12.99 -4.72
N ASN A 77 30.44 -12.83 -5.77
CA ASN A 77 31.20 -11.65 -6.09
C ASN A 77 30.32 -10.58 -6.76
N ARG A 78 30.36 -9.37 -6.20
CA ARG A 78 29.62 -8.20 -6.70
C ARG A 78 30.07 -7.90 -8.14
N GLY A 79 29.13 -7.81 -9.07
CA GLY A 79 29.40 -7.53 -10.48
C GLY A 79 29.77 -8.76 -11.33
N GLN A 80 29.82 -9.96 -10.74
CA GLN A 80 30.03 -11.24 -11.45
C GLN A 80 28.88 -12.23 -11.20
N SER A 81 27.93 -11.89 -10.35
CA SER A 81 26.75 -12.68 -10.07
C SER A 81 25.83 -12.73 -11.30
N GLU A 82 25.52 -13.94 -11.78
CA GLU A 82 24.60 -14.20 -12.90
C GLU A 82 23.11 -13.87 -12.58
N CYS A 83 22.83 -13.33 -11.38
CA CYS A 83 21.47 -13.02 -10.95
C CYS A 83 21.09 -11.58 -11.27
N VAL A 84 19.90 -11.41 -11.83
CA VAL A 84 19.32 -10.11 -12.17
C VAL A 84 18.14 -9.80 -11.27
N ILE A 85 17.90 -8.53 -10.95
CA ILE A 85 16.68 -8.11 -10.27
C ILE A 85 15.58 -7.99 -11.33
N LEU A 86 14.54 -8.81 -11.22
CA LEU A 86 13.44 -8.85 -12.17
C LEU A 86 12.25 -8.01 -11.72
N GLY A 87 12.11 -7.77 -10.41
CA GLY A 87 10.93 -7.11 -9.90
C GLY A 87 10.92 -6.95 -8.40
N ARG A 88 9.74 -6.64 -7.88
CA ARG A 88 9.44 -6.55 -6.45
C ARG A 88 8.16 -7.30 -6.13
N TYR A 89 8.24 -8.09 -5.08
CA TYR A 89 7.11 -8.78 -4.48
C TYR A 89 6.74 -8.04 -3.20
N ILE A 90 5.50 -7.64 -3.08
CA ILE A 90 4.99 -6.87 -1.95
C ILE A 90 3.86 -7.68 -1.34
N GLU A 91 3.87 -7.84 -0.03
CA GLU A 91 2.79 -8.52 0.68
C GLU A 91 2.45 -7.79 1.97
N THR A 92 1.20 -7.93 2.41
CA THR A 92 0.82 -7.53 3.77
C THR A 92 1.67 -8.30 4.77
N ALA A 93 2.22 -7.62 5.79
CA ALA A 93 3.00 -8.27 6.83
C ALA A 93 2.17 -9.37 7.53
N ALA A 94 2.81 -10.45 7.95
CA ALA A 94 2.14 -11.47 8.77
C ALA A 94 1.84 -10.86 10.15
N GLY A 95 0.56 -10.66 10.46
CA GLY A 95 0.08 -10.15 11.73
C GLY A 95 -1.22 -10.85 12.12
N VAL A 96 -1.55 -10.83 13.41
CA VAL A 96 -2.67 -11.59 14.02
C VAL A 96 -4.01 -11.25 13.36
N ASP A 97 -4.15 -10.04 12.79
CA ASP A 97 -5.44 -9.51 12.32
C ASP A 97 -5.54 -9.32 10.79
N ASN A 98 -4.51 -9.70 10.00
CA ASN A 98 -4.46 -9.49 8.53
C ASN A 98 -4.98 -8.10 8.09
N THR A 99 -4.71 -7.07 8.88
CA THR A 99 -5.36 -5.75 8.78
C THR A 99 -4.90 -4.89 7.61
N GLY A 100 -3.88 -5.31 6.85
CA GLY A 100 -3.39 -4.56 5.70
C GLY A 100 -2.85 -3.16 6.05
N ASP A 101 -2.41 -2.96 7.29
CA ASP A 101 -1.82 -1.72 7.82
C ASP A 101 -0.30 -1.68 7.66
N ARG A 102 0.33 -2.85 7.42
CA ARG A 102 1.77 -2.98 7.19
C ARG A 102 2.05 -3.88 6.00
N TYR A 103 3.07 -3.50 5.23
CA TYR A 103 3.54 -4.19 4.04
C TYR A 103 5.02 -4.53 4.16
N GLN A 104 5.40 -5.66 3.60
CA GLN A 104 6.77 -6.08 3.38
C GLN A 104 7.01 -6.16 1.88
N SER A 105 8.07 -5.49 1.43
CA SER A 105 8.51 -5.47 0.04
C SER A 105 9.84 -6.18 -0.10
N TYR A 106 9.91 -7.10 -1.04
CA TYR A 106 11.06 -7.95 -1.32
C TYR A 106 11.50 -7.70 -2.76
N PRO A 107 12.79 -7.42 -3.04
CA PRO A 107 13.30 -7.50 -4.39
C PRO A 107 13.28 -8.97 -4.84
N VAL A 108 12.90 -9.20 -6.09
CA VAL A 108 12.86 -10.54 -6.69
C VAL A 108 14.03 -10.70 -7.64
N TYR A 109 14.90 -11.64 -7.31
CA TYR A 109 16.05 -12.02 -8.13
C TYR A 109 15.66 -13.17 -9.05
N GLY A 110 16.17 -13.12 -10.28
CA GLY A 110 16.09 -14.17 -11.28
C GLY A 110 17.47 -14.65 -11.66
N LEU A 111 17.63 -15.96 -11.81
CA LEU A 111 18.82 -16.59 -12.38
C LEU A 111 18.38 -17.55 -13.49
N TYR A 112 18.87 -17.33 -14.71
CA TYR A 112 18.59 -18.23 -15.82
C TYR A 112 19.48 -19.47 -15.74
N SER A 113 18.88 -20.63 -15.51
CA SER A 113 19.63 -21.89 -15.45
C SER A 113 19.73 -22.52 -16.84
N LYS A 114 20.93 -22.48 -17.43
CA LYS A 114 21.21 -23.11 -18.74
C LYS A 114 20.99 -24.62 -18.74
N ALA A 115 21.20 -25.29 -17.61
CA ALA A 115 21.02 -26.74 -17.48
C ALA A 115 19.56 -27.19 -17.52
N GLY A 116 18.62 -26.31 -17.14
CA GLY A 116 17.18 -26.62 -17.07
C GLY A 116 16.32 -25.74 -17.96
N SER A 117 16.91 -24.89 -18.81
CA SER A 117 16.24 -23.89 -19.65
C SER A 117 15.10 -23.15 -18.92
N SER A 118 15.34 -22.77 -17.67
CA SER A 118 14.31 -22.21 -16.80
C SER A 118 14.87 -21.14 -15.87
N TRP A 119 14.02 -20.17 -15.55
CA TRP A 119 14.31 -19.14 -14.57
C TRP A 119 14.09 -19.66 -13.15
N LYS A 120 15.12 -19.51 -12.32
CA LYS A 120 15.02 -19.66 -10.86
C LYS A 120 14.78 -18.29 -10.25
N TYR A 121 13.93 -18.24 -9.24
CA TYR A 121 13.54 -17.00 -8.57
C TYR A 121 13.82 -17.08 -7.08
N ALA A 122 14.22 -15.98 -6.48
CA ALA A 122 14.35 -15.85 -5.02
C ALA A 122 14.03 -14.43 -4.55
N LEU A 123 13.54 -14.34 -3.34
CA LEU A 123 13.30 -13.09 -2.62
C LEU A 123 14.58 -12.64 -1.93
N GLY A 124 14.87 -11.35 -2.01
CA GLY A 124 15.93 -10.72 -1.22
C GLY A 124 15.49 -10.28 0.16
N GLU A 125 16.24 -9.34 0.72
CA GLU A 125 15.95 -8.73 2.00
C GLU A 125 14.71 -7.83 1.92
N SER A 126 13.83 -7.94 2.92
CA SER A 126 12.58 -7.19 2.96
C SER A 126 12.74 -5.78 3.50
N ALA A 127 12.03 -4.83 2.91
CA ALA A 127 11.78 -3.50 3.49
C ALA A 127 10.32 -3.40 3.96
N SER A 128 10.11 -2.88 5.17
CA SER A 128 8.78 -2.68 5.75
C SER A 128 8.24 -1.29 5.42
N TYR A 129 6.95 -1.21 5.15
CA TYR A 129 6.18 0.02 5.02
C TYR A 129 4.93 -0.05 5.89
N GLN A 130 4.62 1.02 6.62
CA GLN A 130 3.40 1.12 7.41
C GLN A 130 2.50 2.18 6.77
N VAL A 131 1.22 1.85 6.62
CA VAL A 131 0.22 2.78 6.10
C VAL A 131 0.00 3.91 7.11
N ASN A 132 -0.01 5.14 6.63
CA ASN A 132 -0.17 6.31 7.48
C ASN A 132 -1.54 6.35 8.16
N TRP A 133 -1.61 7.05 9.30
CA TRP A 133 -2.84 7.35 10.04
C TRP A 133 -3.68 6.13 10.47
N GLY A 134 -3.06 4.95 10.57
CA GLY A 134 -3.75 3.72 10.97
C GLY A 134 -4.75 3.20 9.94
N ALA A 135 -4.73 3.74 8.71
CA ALA A 135 -5.56 3.24 7.64
C ALA A 135 -5.16 1.80 7.27
N LYS A 136 -6.16 1.04 6.87
CA LYS A 136 -6.08 -0.38 6.53
C LYS A 136 -6.36 -0.57 5.05
N THR A 137 -5.92 -1.71 4.53
CA THR A 137 -6.11 -2.02 3.12
C THR A 137 -6.63 -3.42 2.93
N LYS A 138 -7.50 -3.61 1.93
CA LYS A 138 -8.06 -4.89 1.54
C LYS A 138 -8.28 -4.95 0.04
N LEU A 139 -8.43 -6.14 -0.51
CA LEU A 139 -8.76 -6.30 -1.93
C LEU A 139 -10.26 -6.06 -2.14
N ALA A 140 -10.66 -5.53 -3.29
CA ALA A 140 -12.06 -5.15 -3.56
C ALA A 140 -13.07 -6.25 -3.23
N ASN A 141 -12.73 -7.50 -3.51
CA ASN A 141 -13.60 -8.67 -3.32
C ASN A 141 -13.05 -9.70 -2.32
N SER A 142 -12.07 -9.32 -1.49
CA SER A 142 -11.51 -10.24 -0.50
C SER A 142 -11.03 -9.52 0.77
N ASN A 143 -11.38 -10.10 1.92
CA ASN A 143 -10.84 -9.69 3.22
C ASN A 143 -9.52 -10.41 3.56
N THR A 144 -8.89 -11.06 2.57
CA THR A 144 -7.65 -11.80 2.76
C THR A 144 -6.42 -10.92 2.58
N ASN A 145 -5.28 -11.49 2.94
CA ASN A 145 -3.96 -10.95 2.66
C ASN A 145 -3.80 -10.52 1.21
N ILE A 146 -3.23 -9.33 1.04
CA ILE A 146 -2.85 -8.81 -0.28
C ILE A 146 -1.40 -9.21 -0.50
N SER A 147 -1.15 -9.89 -1.61
CA SER A 147 0.19 -9.97 -2.17
C SER A 147 0.17 -9.49 -3.61
N MET A 148 1.29 -8.98 -4.07
CA MET A 148 1.42 -8.47 -5.41
C MET A 148 2.85 -8.64 -5.92
N LEU A 149 2.95 -8.94 -7.20
CA LEU A 149 4.21 -9.05 -7.92
C LEU A 149 4.22 -7.99 -9.01
N MET A 150 5.15 -7.06 -8.90
CA MET A 150 5.49 -6.09 -9.93
C MET A 150 6.80 -6.53 -10.55
N TYR A 151 6.82 -6.89 -11.83
CA TYR A 151 8.03 -7.42 -12.44
C TYR A 151 8.14 -7.04 -13.91
N ARG A 152 9.39 -7.03 -14.38
CA ARG A 152 9.71 -7.06 -15.80
C ARG A 152 9.84 -8.51 -16.22
N ASP A 153 8.99 -8.92 -17.15
CA ASP A 153 9.04 -10.25 -17.73
C ASP A 153 10.40 -10.45 -18.43
N PRO A 154 11.19 -11.46 -18.03
CA PRO A 154 12.50 -11.69 -18.61
C PRO A 154 12.46 -12.16 -20.08
N GLU A 155 11.34 -12.72 -20.55
CA GLU A 155 11.20 -13.22 -21.92
C GLU A 155 10.67 -12.13 -22.85
N SER A 156 9.62 -11.42 -22.44
CA SER A 156 8.98 -10.38 -23.26
C SER A 156 9.55 -8.97 -23.03
N GLY A 157 10.27 -8.74 -21.93
CA GLY A 157 10.73 -7.43 -21.48
C GLY A 157 9.62 -6.51 -20.96
N GLY A 158 8.36 -6.94 -21.04
CA GLY A 158 7.18 -6.18 -20.64
C GLY A 158 7.02 -6.08 -19.13
N LEU A 159 6.54 -4.93 -18.66
CA LEU A 159 6.22 -4.75 -17.24
C LEU A 159 4.83 -5.31 -16.93
N GLN A 160 4.75 -6.14 -15.90
CA GLN A 160 3.52 -6.75 -15.43
C GLN A 160 3.31 -6.47 -13.94
N VAL A 161 2.05 -6.30 -13.56
CA VAL A 161 1.60 -6.26 -12.17
C VAL A 161 0.55 -7.35 -11.99
N LYS A 162 0.78 -8.22 -11.02
CA LYS A 162 -0.16 -9.26 -10.61
C LYS A 162 -0.51 -9.06 -9.14
N LEU A 163 -1.79 -9.13 -8.81
CA LEU A 163 -2.29 -9.17 -7.43
C LEU A 163 -2.80 -10.57 -7.13
N PHE A 164 -2.59 -11.04 -5.90
CA PHE A 164 -3.02 -12.35 -5.45
C PHE A 164 -3.68 -12.26 -4.07
N ASN A 165 -4.52 -13.25 -3.79
CA ASN A 165 -5.16 -13.46 -2.49
C ASN A 165 -4.35 -14.39 -1.57
N SER A 166 -3.25 -14.97 -2.08
CA SER A 166 -2.37 -15.89 -1.38
C SER A 166 -0.96 -15.31 -1.31
N ARG A 167 -0.15 -15.81 -0.36
CA ARG A 167 1.23 -15.35 -0.17
C ARG A 167 2.22 -16.34 -0.76
N PHE A 168 3.30 -15.80 -1.31
CA PHE A 168 4.44 -16.55 -1.82
C PHE A 168 5.67 -16.28 -0.95
N SER A 169 6.35 -17.36 -0.57
CA SER A 169 7.63 -17.34 0.10
C SER A 169 8.77 -17.60 -0.89
N ASN A 170 10.01 -17.54 -0.41
CA ASN A 170 11.19 -17.78 -1.23
C ASN A 170 11.18 -19.16 -1.93
N THR A 171 10.53 -20.17 -1.36
CA THR A 171 10.52 -21.53 -1.94
C THR A 171 9.47 -21.73 -3.03
N ASN A 172 8.45 -20.87 -3.11
CA ASN A 172 7.34 -21.00 -4.06
C ASN A 172 7.10 -19.73 -4.90
N ILE A 173 7.97 -18.72 -4.82
CA ILE A 173 7.86 -17.47 -5.58
C ILE A 173 7.83 -17.70 -7.10
N SER A 174 8.43 -18.79 -7.60
CA SER A 174 8.32 -19.20 -8.99
C SER A 174 6.88 -19.42 -9.45
N LYS A 175 5.98 -19.84 -8.54
CA LYS A 175 4.55 -19.98 -8.84
C LYS A 175 3.89 -18.64 -9.12
N ALA A 176 4.29 -17.55 -8.46
CA ALA A 176 3.70 -16.23 -8.69
C ALA A 176 3.90 -15.75 -10.15
N PHE A 177 5.00 -16.15 -10.79
CA PHE A 177 5.27 -15.82 -12.20
C PHE A 177 4.36 -16.60 -13.15
N SER A 178 4.11 -17.88 -12.88
CA SER A 178 3.26 -18.74 -13.73
C SER A 178 1.78 -18.70 -13.37
N ASP A 179 1.41 -18.15 -12.22
CA ASP A 179 0.04 -18.08 -11.76
C ASP A 179 -0.78 -17.12 -12.64
N SER A 180 -1.94 -17.61 -13.08
CA SER A 180 -2.93 -16.90 -13.89
C SER A 180 -4.14 -16.46 -13.07
N THR A 181 -4.24 -16.88 -11.81
CA THR A 181 -5.29 -16.47 -10.87
C THR A 181 -4.97 -15.09 -10.28
N VAL A 182 -4.98 -14.09 -11.15
CA VAL A 182 -4.76 -12.69 -10.77
C VAL A 182 -6.07 -12.12 -10.24
N SER A 183 -6.01 -11.52 -9.06
CA SER A 183 -7.15 -10.82 -8.46
C SER A 183 -7.39 -9.45 -9.12
N ASP A 184 -8.51 -8.82 -8.78
CA ASP A 184 -8.85 -7.47 -9.21
C ASP A 184 -7.73 -6.46 -8.97
N ASN A 185 -7.65 -5.51 -9.91
CA ASN A 185 -6.68 -4.42 -9.96
C ASN A 185 -6.99 -3.28 -8.97
N GLU A 186 -7.78 -3.53 -7.94
CA GLU A 186 -8.27 -2.50 -7.00
C GLU A 186 -7.95 -2.91 -5.56
N ILE A 187 -7.17 -2.05 -4.89
CA ILE A 187 -6.89 -2.14 -3.46
C ILE A 187 -7.71 -1.06 -2.74
N CYS A 188 -8.62 -1.49 -1.89
CA CYS A 188 -9.40 -0.63 -1.01
C CYS A 188 -8.51 -0.08 0.09
N VAL A 189 -8.67 1.20 0.39
CA VAL A 189 -8.12 1.82 1.61
C VAL A 189 -9.29 2.23 2.50
N TYR A 190 -9.28 1.82 3.75
CA TYR A 190 -10.34 2.13 4.71
C TYR A 190 -9.76 2.53 6.07
N ASP A 191 -10.58 3.20 6.86
CA ASP A 191 -10.30 3.57 8.25
C ASP A 191 -11.42 2.92 9.10
N ASP A 192 -11.11 2.51 10.33
CA ASP A 192 -12.09 1.97 11.29
C ASP A 192 -12.99 3.09 11.86
N GLY A 193 -12.71 4.36 11.53
CA GLY A 193 -13.49 5.52 11.93
C GLY A 193 -14.91 5.58 11.35
N TRP A 194 -15.76 6.40 11.96
CA TRP A 194 -17.17 6.67 11.59
C TRP A 194 -17.33 7.44 10.27
N MET A 195 -16.35 7.39 9.36
CA MET A 195 -16.45 8.09 8.08
C MET A 195 -17.30 7.28 7.10
N SER A 196 -18.62 7.49 7.16
CA SER A 196 -19.54 7.23 6.06
C SER A 196 -19.31 8.31 4.98
N GLY A 197 -18.36 8.08 4.08
CA GLY A 197 -17.95 9.03 3.04
C GLY A 197 -17.30 8.35 1.84
N GLU A 198 -16.79 9.14 0.89
CA GLU A 198 -16.08 8.67 -0.31
C GLU A 198 -14.91 7.76 0.08
N ARG A 199 -15.06 6.46 -0.17
CA ARG A 199 -13.97 5.51 -0.07
C ARG A 199 -13.13 5.60 -1.35
N LEU A 200 -11.85 5.83 -1.16
CA LEU A 200 -10.86 5.85 -2.22
C LEU A 200 -10.16 4.50 -2.28
N SER A 201 -9.83 4.11 -3.51
CA SER A 201 -9.05 2.92 -3.81
C SER A 201 -7.84 3.28 -4.65
N VAL A 202 -6.82 2.44 -4.54
CA VAL A 202 -5.67 2.46 -5.44
C VAL A 202 -5.90 1.44 -6.54
N PHE A 203 -5.84 1.90 -7.78
CA PHE A 203 -5.97 1.07 -8.98
C PHE A 203 -4.59 0.78 -9.57
N LEU A 204 -4.34 -0.49 -9.84
CA LEU A 204 -3.08 -1.01 -10.38
C LEU A 204 -3.33 -1.72 -11.70
N PRO A 205 -3.05 -1.10 -12.86
CA PRO A 205 -3.22 -1.78 -14.12
C PRO A 205 -2.23 -2.94 -14.25
N GLN A 206 -2.69 -4.05 -14.82
CA GLN A 206 -1.85 -5.25 -15.03
C GLN A 206 -0.62 -4.96 -15.88
N ARG A 207 -0.70 -3.95 -16.75
CA ARG A 207 0.40 -3.46 -17.58
C ARG A 207 0.48 -1.96 -17.45
N ALA A 208 1.65 -1.49 -17.04
CA ALA A 208 1.94 -0.08 -16.88
C ALA A 208 3.27 0.22 -17.59
N GLY A 209 3.34 1.33 -18.31
CA GLY A 209 4.60 1.83 -18.87
C GLY A 209 5.38 2.72 -17.90
N SER A 210 4.69 3.22 -16.87
CA SER A 210 5.22 4.14 -15.85
C SER A 210 4.56 3.85 -14.51
N ALA A 211 5.24 4.23 -13.42
CA ALA A 211 4.67 4.24 -12.09
C ALA A 211 3.39 5.10 -12.00
N ASP A 212 3.26 6.14 -12.84
CA ASP A 212 2.10 7.02 -12.87
C ASP A 212 0.80 6.33 -13.28
N ALA A 213 0.89 5.13 -13.86
CA ALA A 213 -0.27 4.32 -14.19
C ALA A 213 -1.01 3.79 -12.95
N ILE A 214 -0.37 3.82 -11.77
CA ILE A 214 -1.02 3.57 -10.49
C ILE A 214 -1.81 4.83 -10.12
N THR A 215 -3.13 4.72 -10.02
CA THR A 215 -4.02 5.88 -9.82
C THR A 215 -4.85 5.73 -8.57
N VAL A 216 -5.20 6.85 -7.95
CA VAL A 216 -6.17 6.91 -6.85
C VAL A 216 -7.51 7.36 -7.42
N GLY A 217 -8.60 6.73 -7.00
CA GLY A 217 -9.94 7.13 -7.41
C GLY A 217 -11.02 6.60 -6.48
N ASN A 218 -12.27 6.90 -6.79
CA ASN A 218 -13.41 6.39 -6.03
C ASN A 218 -13.47 4.86 -6.14
N ALA A 219 -13.69 4.22 -4.98
CA ALA A 219 -13.79 2.78 -4.89
C ALA A 219 -14.97 2.23 -5.70
N ARG A 220 -14.76 1.11 -6.39
CA ARG A 220 -15.76 0.46 -7.24
C ARG A 220 -16.17 -0.90 -6.67
N GLY A 221 -15.20 -1.75 -6.34
CA GLY A 221 -15.44 -3.08 -5.78
C GLY A 221 -15.49 -3.11 -4.25
N CYS A 222 -15.04 -2.07 -3.56
CA CYS A 222 -14.97 -2.04 -2.10
C CYS A 222 -16.34 -1.81 -1.45
N SER A 223 -17.17 -2.85 -1.40
CA SER A 223 -18.47 -2.76 -0.72
C SER A 223 -18.32 -2.64 0.81
N ASN A 224 -19.33 -2.01 1.42
CA ASN A 224 -19.47 -1.86 2.85
C ASN A 224 -19.73 -3.24 3.48
N GLY A 225 -18.69 -3.85 4.04
CA GLY A 225 -18.86 -4.63 5.26
C GLY A 225 -19.08 -3.66 6.40
#